data_AF-A0A432HJE3-F1
#
_entry.id   AF-A0A432HJE3-F1
#
_cell.length_a   1.000
_cell.length_b   1.000
_cell.length_c   1.000
_cell.angle_alpha   90.00
_cell.angle_beta   90.00
_cell.angle_gamma   90.00
#
_symmetry.space_group_name_H-M   'P 1'
#
loop_
_entity.id
_entity.type
_entity.pdbx_description
1 polymer ?
#
loop_
_entity_poly.entity_id
_entity_poly.type
_entity_poly.pdbx_seq_one_letter_code
_entity_poly.pdbx_strand_id
1 'polypeptide(L)' 'MTLGTVELVILVGIAIFLFGAKKIPELARGAGRAKGEFQQGLQEGMAPSAAEQDMDRGGMTEEVTNEME' A
#
# COMPACT_ATOMS: atom_id res chain seq x y z
N MET A 1 36.81 -4.02 3.26
CA MET A 1 36.68 -2.56 3.45
C MET A 1 35.19 -2.26 3.50
N THR A 2 34.71 -1.69 4.60
CA THR A 2 33.31 -1.24 4.72
C THR A 2 33.22 0.16 4.15
N LEU A 3 32.18 0.44 3.35
CA LEU A 3 31.90 1.79 2.89
C LEU A 3 31.79 2.73 4.09
N GLY A 4 32.69 3.71 4.15
CA GLY A 4 32.69 4.74 5.16
C GLY A 4 31.59 5.76 4.90
N THR A 5 31.23 6.50 5.95
CA THR A 5 30.21 7.55 5.89
C THR A 5 30.47 8.56 4.79
N VAL A 6 31.75 8.91 4.54
CA VAL A 6 32.16 9.87 3.50
C VAL A 6 31.86 9.33 2.10
N GLU A 7 32.18 8.07 1.83
CA GLU A 7 31.95 7.44 0.53
C GLU A 7 30.45 7.35 0.23
N LEU A 8 29.63 7.04 1.25
CA LEU A 8 28.17 7.03 1.12
C LEU A 8 27.61 8.41 0.79
N VAL A 9 28.10 9.47 1.44
CA VAL A 9 27.67 10.85 1.19
C VAL A 9 28.03 11.28 -0.23
N ILE A 10 29.23 10.95 -0.71
CA ILE A 10 29.65 11.24 -2.08
C ILE A 10 28.75 10.51 -3.09
N LEU A 11 28.46 9.22 -2.86
CA LEU A 11 27.59 8.44 -3.72
C LEU A 11 26.17 9.03 -3.79
N VAL A 12 25.60 9.39 -2.64
CA VAL A 12 24.29 10.06 -2.57
C VAL A 12 24.33 11.42 -3.27
N GLY A 13 25.42 12.18 -3.11
CA GLY A 13 25.62 13.45 -3.82
C GLY A 13 25.62 13.28 -5.33
N ILE A 14 26.34 12.28 -5.86
CA ILE A 14 26.36 11.96 -7.29
C ILE A 14 24.97 11.52 -7.76
N ALA A 15 24.27 10.67 -7.02
CA ALA A 15 22.91 10.25 -7.35
C ALA A 15 21.96 11.45 -7.41
N ILE A 16 22.03 12.36 -6.44
CA ILE A 16 21.23 13.60 -6.44
C ILE A 16 21.62 14.52 -7.61
N PHE A 17 22.89 14.58 -8.01
CA PHE A 17 23.32 15.38 -9.16
C PHE A 17 22.76 14.84 -10.48
N LEU A 18 22.79 13.51 -10.68
CA LEU A 18 22.30 12.87 -11.90
C LEU A 18 20.78 12.86 -12.00
N PHE A 19 20.09 12.51 -10.92
CA PHE A 19 18.64 12.36 -10.90
C PHE A 19 17.91 13.63 -10.45
N GLY A 20 18.56 14.52 -9.73
CA GLY A 20 17.95 15.70 -9.10
C GLY A 20 17.36 15.39 -7.73
N ALA A 21 17.51 16.33 -6.78
CA ALA A 21 17.06 16.17 -5.38
C ALA A 21 15.55 15.89 -5.24
N LYS A 22 14.75 16.27 -6.25
CA LYS A 22 13.30 16.06 -6.26
C LYS A 22 12.87 14.68 -6.77
N LYS A 23 13.69 14.00 -7.57
CA LYS A 23 13.29 12.72 -8.20
C LYS A 23 13.23 11.56 -7.21
N ILE A 24 14.15 11.49 -6.25
CA ILE A 24 14.13 10.44 -5.22
C ILE A 24 12.82 10.50 -4.39
N PRO A 25 12.40 11.65 -3.83
CA PRO A 25 11.11 11.77 -3.13
C PRO A 25 9.88 11.53 -4.02
N GLU A 26 9.91 11.99 -5.27
CA GLU A 26 8.81 11.82 -6.23
C GLU A 26 8.57 10.34 -6.54
N LEU A 27 9.65 9.59 -6.82
CA LEU A 27 9.60 8.14 -7.06
C LEU A 27 9.13 7.39 -5.81
N ALA A 28 9.64 7.73 -4.63
CA ALA A 28 9.22 7.11 -3.37
C ALA A 28 7.73 7.31 -3.10
N ARG A 29 7.20 8.52 -3.36
CA ARG A 29 5.76 8.81 -3.22
C ARG A 29 4.92 8.02 -4.22
N GLY A 30 5.36 7.95 -5.48
CA GLY A 30 4.67 7.17 -6.52
C GLY A 30 4.63 5.68 -6.19
N ALA A 31 5.79 5.10 -5.85
CA ALA A 31 5.90 3.71 -5.44
C ALA A 31 5.09 3.40 -4.16
N GLY A 32 5.09 4.32 -3.19
CA GLY A 32 4.33 4.17 -1.96
C GLY A 32 2.82 4.12 -2.20
N ARG A 33 2.29 5.01 -3.07
CA ARG A 33 0.87 5.00 -3.45
C ARG A 33 0.50 3.72 -4.18
N ALA A 34 1.29 3.33 -5.19
CA ALA A 34 1.04 2.10 -5.94
C ALA A 34 1.04 0.86 -5.04
N LYS A 35 2.00 0.76 -4.10
CA LYS A 35 2.03 -0.32 -3.10
C LYS A 35 0.80 -0.30 -2.18
N GLY A 36 0.35 0.89 -1.77
CA GLY A 36 -0.84 1.07 -0.93
C GLY A 36 -2.12 0.61 -1.61
N GLU A 37 -2.38 1.11 -2.83
CA GLU A 37 -3.54 0.72 -3.64
C GLU A 37 -3.51 -0.77 -3.97
N PHE A 38 -2.33 -1.33 -4.24
CA PHE A 38 -2.18 -2.77 -4.46
C PHE A 38 -2.52 -3.60 -3.20
N GLN A 39 -2.01 -3.20 -2.02
CA GLN A 39 -2.38 -3.87 -0.77
C GLN A 39 -3.88 -3.75 -0.46
N GLN A 40 -4.49 -2.61 -0.77
CA GLN A 40 -5.92 -2.41 -0.58
C GLN A 40 -6.73 -3.32 -1.51
N GLY A 41 -6.42 -3.35 -2.80
CA GLY A 41 -7.09 -4.22 -3.77
C GLY A 41 -6.93 -5.71 -3.45
N LEU A 42 -5.79 -6.14 -2.90
CA LEU A 42 -5.61 -7.51 -2.42
C LEU A 42 -6.50 -7.84 -1.21
N GLN A 43 -6.65 -6.91 -0.26
CA GLN A 43 -7.53 -7.12 0.90
C GLN A 43 -8.99 -7.14 0.48
N GLU A 44 -9.42 -6.21 -0.38
CA GLU A 44 -10.78 -6.16 -0.92
C GLU A 44 -11.10 -7.41 -1.75
N GLY A 45 -10.13 -7.92 -2.53
CA GLY A 45 -10.30 -9.15 -3.30
C GLY A 45 -10.28 -10.45 -2.48
N MET A 46 -9.73 -10.42 -1.26
CA MET A 46 -9.75 -11.56 -0.32
C MET A 46 -10.88 -11.48 0.71
N ALA A 47 -11.46 -10.30 0.92
CA ALA A 47 -12.61 -10.15 1.78
C ALA A 47 -13.81 -10.86 1.13
N PRO A 48 -14.55 -11.71 1.86
CA PRO A 48 -15.78 -12.31 1.35
C PRO A 48 -16.71 -11.18 0.92
N SER A 49 -17.24 -11.28 -0.30
CA SER A 49 -18.19 -10.28 -0.81
C SER A 49 -19.38 -10.16 0.13
N ALA A 50 -20.08 -9.01 0.11
CA ALA A 50 -21.30 -8.84 0.91
C ALA A 50 -22.30 -9.99 0.68
N ALA A 51 -22.36 -10.52 -0.54
CA ALA A 51 -23.17 -11.68 -0.88
C ALA A 51 -22.70 -12.99 -0.21
N GLU A 52 -21.38 -13.23 -0.11
CA GLU A 52 -20.84 -14.38 0.64
C GLU A 52 -21.06 -14.24 2.14
N GLN A 53 -20.90 -13.04 2.69
CA GLN A 53 -21.17 -12.77 4.11
C GLN A 53 -22.67 -12.95 4.44
N ASP A 54 -23.56 -12.56 3.54
CA ASP A 54 -25.00 -12.78 3.70
C ASP A 54 -25.37 -14.26 3.61
N MET A 55 -24.69 -15.04 2.75
CA MET A 55 -24.86 -16.50 2.71
C MET A 55 -24.41 -17.17 4.02
N ASP A 56 -23.30 -16.74 4.61
CA ASP A 56 -22.83 -17.23 5.91
C ASP A 56 -23.82 -16.89 7.05
N ARG A 57 -24.63 -15.83 6.89
CA ARG A 57 -25.71 -15.43 7.81
C ARG A 57 -27.06 -16.09 7.51
N GLY A 58 -27.10 -17.11 6.65
CA GLY A 58 -28.34 -17.81 6.30
C GLY A 58 -29.17 -17.11 5.20
N GLY A 59 -28.53 -16.25 4.41
CA GLY A 59 -29.14 -15.55 3.27
C GLY A 59 -29.84 -14.24 3.63
N MET A 60 -29.63 -13.72 4.85
CA MET A 60 -30.22 -12.45 5.31
C MET A 60 -29.19 -11.33 5.32
N THR A 61 -29.57 -10.17 4.79
CA THR A 61 -28.74 -8.96 4.81
C THR A 61 -28.51 -8.48 6.25
N GLU A 62 -27.42 -7.74 6.48
CA GLU A 62 -27.10 -7.16 7.80
C GLU A 62 -28.22 -6.28 8.36
N GLU A 63 -28.86 -5.52 7.48
CA GLU A 63 -29.96 -4.61 7.79
C GLU A 63 -31.13 -5.38 8.43
N VAL A 64 -31.52 -6.51 7.84
CA VAL A 64 -32.66 -7.33 8.28
C VAL A 64 -32.36 -8.06 9.59
N THR A 65 -31.10 -8.43 9.83
CA THR A 65 -30.72 -9.15 11.07
C THR A 65 -30.69 -8.22 12.28
N ASN A 66 -30.18 -6.99 12.11
CA ASN A 66 -30.15 -5.99 13.19
C ASN A 66 -31.53 -5.46 13.57
N GLU A 67 -32.50 -5.49 12.66
CA GLU A 67 -33.89 -5.10 12.96
C GLU A 67 -34.66 -6.16 13.79
N MET A 68 -34.11 -7.39 13.91
CA MET A 68 -34.73 -8.48 14.67
C MET A 68 -34.23 -8.61 16.12
N GLU A 69 -33.18 -7.88 16.51
CA GLU A 69 -32.72 -7.73 17.90
C GLU A 69 -33.50 -6.65 18.66
#